data_AF-A0A150NVP9-F1
#
_entry.id   AF-A0A150NVP9-F1
#
_cell.length_a   1.000
_cell.length_b   1.000
_cell.length_c   1.000
_cell.angle_alpha   90.00
_cell.angle_beta   90.00
_cell.angle_gamma   90.00
#
_symmetry.space_group_name_H-M   'P 1'
#
loop_
_entity.id
_entity.type
_entity.pdbx_description
1 polymer ?
#
loop_
_entity_poly.entity_id
_entity_poly.type
_entity_poly.pdbx_seq_one_letter_code
_entity_poly.pdbx_strand_id
1 'polypeptide(L)'
;MLTSPQSDLLKGWLKKEASLVAMISLPENLFASAKQSKTIFILQKKSEIAVEPFVYPLASLQDASVLMKFKENFQKMDSRY
;
A
#
# COMPACT_ATOMS: atom_id res chain seq x y z
N MET A 1 2.61 7.15 -9.77
CA MET A 1 2.45 5.73 -9.38
C MET A 1 2.92 4.85 -10.52
N LEU A 2 3.75 3.82 -10.26
CA LEU A 2 4.42 2.94 -11.25
C LEU A 2 4.60 3.63 -12.61
N THR A 3 5.60 4.52 -12.71
CA THR A 3 5.76 5.47 -13.83
C THR A 3 6.90 5.12 -14.77
N SER A 4 7.55 3.96 -14.58
CA SER A 4 8.58 3.50 -15.51
C SER A 4 7.97 3.15 -16.88
N PRO A 5 8.78 3.18 -17.96
CA PRO A 5 8.30 2.79 -19.30
C PRO A 5 7.70 1.37 -19.34
N GLN A 6 8.19 0.47 -18.49
CA GLN A 6 7.70 -0.92 -18.39
C GLN A 6 6.56 -1.09 -17.38
N SER A 7 6.06 -0.01 -16.78
CA SER A 7 5.08 -0.08 -15.72
C SER A 7 3.80 -0.82 -16.11
N ASP A 8 3.41 -0.74 -17.38
CA ASP A 8 2.21 -1.41 -17.87
C ASP A 8 2.37 -2.94 -17.91
N LEU A 9 3.59 -3.45 -18.12
CA LEU A 9 3.89 -4.88 -18.02
C LEU A 9 3.68 -5.38 -16.59
N LEU A 10 4.21 -4.64 -15.60
CA LEU A 10 4.06 -4.99 -14.20
C LEU A 10 2.58 -4.88 -13.75
N LYS A 11 1.88 -3.81 -14.13
CA LYS A 11 0.43 -3.67 -13.84
C LYS A 11 -0.37 -4.80 -14.48
N GLY A 12 -0.02 -5.20 -15.70
CA GLY A 12 -0.64 -6.31 -16.41
C GLY A 12 -0.43 -7.64 -15.69
N TRP A 13 0.80 -7.93 -15.26
CA TRP A 13 1.14 -9.12 -14.48
C TRP A 13 0.40 -9.14 -13.13
N LEU A 14 0.41 -8.03 -12.39
CA LEU A 14 -0.26 -7.92 -11.10
C LEU A 14 -1.77 -8.21 -11.20
N LYS A 15 -2.45 -7.70 -12.23
CA LYS A 15 -3.89 -7.95 -12.43
C LYS A 15 -4.22 -9.44 -12.62
N LYS A 16 -3.31 -10.19 -13.24
CA LYS A 16 -3.46 -11.61 -13.57
C LYS A 16 -3.08 -12.51 -12.39
N GLU A 17 -1.93 -12.25 -11.77
CA GLU A 17 -1.30 -13.19 -10.83
C GLU A 17 -1.52 -12.83 -9.35
N ALA A 18 -1.97 -11.61 -9.05
CA ALA A 18 -2.11 -11.13 -7.69
C ALA A 18 -3.43 -10.38 -7.46
N SER A 19 -3.79 -10.27 -6.19
CA SER A 19 -4.82 -9.34 -5.71
C SER A 19 -4.13 -8.30 -4.82
N LEU A 20 -4.46 -7.03 -5.05
CA LEU A 20 -3.95 -5.93 -4.25
C LEU A 20 -4.75 -5.85 -2.94
N VAL A 21 -4.08 -6.06 -1.81
CA VAL A 21 -4.71 -6.09 -0.48
C VAL A 21 -4.62 -4.72 0.19
N ALA A 22 -3.46 -4.06 0.08
CA ALA A 22 -3.27 -2.75 0.68
C ALA A 22 -2.25 -1.87 -0.04
N MET A 23 -2.43 -0.56 0.12
CA MET A 23 -1.51 0.49 -0.30
C MET A 23 -1.29 1.46 0.86
N ILE A 24 -0.05 1.56 1.34
CA ILE A 24 0.31 2.47 2.42
C ILE A 24 1.28 3.51 1.88
N SER A 25 0.81 4.74 1.72
CA SER A 25 1.70 5.85 1.35
C SER A 25 2.51 6.26 2.57
N LEU A 26 3.82 6.34 2.41
CA LEU A 26 4.74 6.67 3.49
C LEU A 26 4.92 8.20 3.60
N PRO A 27 5.21 8.72 4.81
CA PRO A 27 5.48 10.14 5.00
C PRO A 27 6.61 10.64 4.08
N GLU A 28 6.40 11.76 3.39
CA GLU A 28 7.39 12.27 2.43
C GLU A 28 8.71 12.67 3.10
N ASN A 29 8.66 13.10 4.36
CA ASN A 29 9.84 13.47 5.16
C ASN A 29 10.76 12.29 5.50
N LEU A 30 10.38 11.05 5.15
CA LEU A 30 11.30 9.90 5.19
C LEU A 30 12.27 9.87 3.99
N PHE A 31 12.00 10.66 2.96
CA PHE A 31 12.76 10.65 1.71
C PHE A 31 13.42 12.01 1.48
N ALA A 32 14.51 12.04 0.71
CA ALA A 32 15.22 13.28 0.43
C ALA A 32 14.40 14.28 -0.43
N SER A 33 13.32 13.83 -1.06
CA SER A 33 12.34 14.69 -1.73
C SER A 33 10.98 14.01 -1.91
N ALA A 34 9.91 14.80 -2.09
CA ALA A 34 8.57 14.31 -2.41
C ALA A 34 8.54 13.42 -3.67
N LYS A 35 9.42 13.67 -4.64
CA LYS A 35 9.56 12.87 -5.88
C LYS A 35 10.02 11.43 -5.61
N GLN A 36 10.65 11.18 -4.46
CA GLN A 36 11.14 9.86 -4.04
C GLN A 36 10.20 9.17 -3.07
N SER A 37 9.04 9.77 -2.76
CA SER A 37 8.02 9.18 -1.90
C SER A 37 7.71 7.76 -2.34
N LYS A 38 7.62 6.86 -1.37
CA LYS A 38 7.34 5.44 -1.60
C LYS A 38 5.97 5.07 -1.04
N THR A 39 5.41 4.03 -1.62
CA THR A 39 4.19 3.39 -1.16
C THR A 39 4.50 1.91 -0.98
N ILE A 40 4.07 1.34 0.14
CA ILE A 40 4.13 -0.10 0.37
C ILE A 40 2.89 -0.72 -0.26
N PHE A 41 3.09 -1.64 -1.19
CA PHE A 41 2.03 -2.45 -1.79
C PHE A 41 2.03 -3.82 -1.12
N ILE A 42 0.89 -4.22 -0.59
CA ILE A 42 0.68 -5.57 -0.03
C ILE A 42 -0.18 -6.34 -1.02
N LEU A 43 0.35 -7.48 -1.44
CA LEU A 43 -0.24 -8.34 -2.46
C LEU A 43 -0.50 -9.71 -1.86
N GLN A 44 -1.59 -10.34 -2.29
CA GLN A 44 -1.81 -11.76 -2.07
C GLN A 44 -1.86 -12.48 -3.42
N LYS A 45 -1.66 -13.80 -3.40
CA LYS A 45 -1.86 -14.65 -4.58
C LYS A 45 -3.29 -14.44 -5.13
N LYS A 46 -3.44 -14.48 -6.46
CA LYS A 46 -4.76 -14.29 -7.08
C LYS A 46 -5.80 -15.22 -6.46
N SER A 47 -6.93 -14.63 -6.09
CA SER A 47 -8.15 -15.31 -5.65
C SER A 47 -9.32 -14.85 -6.53
N GLU A 48 -10.34 -15.70 -6.66
CA GLU A 48 -11.59 -15.35 -7.37
C GLU A 48 -12.42 -14.32 -6.59
N ILE A 49 -12.23 -14.27 -5.27
CA ILE A 49 -12.85 -13.26 -4.40
C ILE A 49 -12.17 -11.93 -4.67
N ALA A 50 -12.95 -10.97 -5.19
CA ALA A 50 -12.53 -9.59 -5.34
C ALA A 50 -12.30 -8.97 -3.97
N VAL A 51 -11.10 -8.43 -3.78
CA VAL A 51 -10.67 -7.78 -2.56
C VAL A 51 -10.65 -6.28 -2.78
N GLU A 52 -11.34 -5.51 -1.94
CA GLU A 52 -11.24 -4.06 -1.93
C GLU A 52 -9.94 -3.63 -1.23
N PRO A 53 -9.01 -2.94 -1.92
CA PRO A 53 -7.73 -2.58 -1.33
C PRO A 53 -7.88 -1.61 -0.16
N PHE A 54 -7.18 -1.88 0.94
CA PHE A 54 -7.03 -0.92 2.02
C PHE A 54 -6.01 0.15 1.65
N VAL A 55 -6.46 1.39 1.54
CA VAL A 55 -5.59 2.54 1.24
C VAL A 55 -5.41 3.38 2.49
N TYR A 56 -4.17 3.60 2.91
CA TYR A 56 -3.88 4.39 4.11
C TYR A 56 -2.69 5.34 3.92
N PRO A 57 -2.89 6.66 4.01
CA PRO A 57 -1.79 7.61 4.02
C PRO A 57 -1.19 7.72 5.42
N LEU A 58 -0.02 7.12 5.64
CA LEU A 58 0.68 7.22 6.91
C LEU A 58 1.38 8.59 6.98
N ALA A 59 0.91 9.46 7.89
CA ALA A 59 1.38 10.83 7.97
C ALA A 59 2.69 11.00 8.74
N SER A 60 2.98 10.10 9.70
CA SER A 60 4.20 10.16 10.51
C SER A 60 4.57 8.78 11.05
N LEU A 61 5.88 8.50 11.14
CA LEU A 61 6.44 7.37 11.87
C LEU A 61 6.94 7.73 13.28
N GLN A 62 6.84 9.00 13.66
CA GLN A 62 7.35 9.52 14.94
C GLN A 62 6.23 9.91 15.91
N ASP A 63 5.04 10.18 15.37
CA ASP A 63 3.86 10.49 16.18
C ASP A 63 3.19 9.18 16.64
N ALA A 64 3.25 8.93 17.95
CA ALA A 64 2.69 7.73 18.56
C ALA A 64 1.17 7.61 18.32
N SER A 65 0.42 8.72 18.30
CA SER A 65 -1.02 8.70 18.06
C SER A 65 -1.33 8.31 16.61
N VAL A 66 -0.54 8.81 15.67
CA VAL A 66 -0.64 8.43 14.25
C VAL A 66 -0.33 6.94 14.07
N LEU A 67 0.71 6.44 14.72
CA LEU A 67 1.08 5.02 14.67
C LEU A 67 0.03 4.12 15.31
N MET A 68 -0.53 4.49 16.46
CA MET A 68 -1.62 3.75 17.10
C MET A 68 -2.84 3.67 16.19
N LYS A 69 -3.26 4.82 15.62
CA LYS A 69 -4.39 4.84 14.67
C LYS A 69 -4.10 4.00 13.44
N PHE A 70 -2.90 4.06 12.89
CA PHE A 70 -2.51 3.19 11.78
C PHE A 70 -2.61 1.71 12.16
N LYS A 71 -2.02 1.31 13.30
CA LYS A 71 -2.06 -0.05 13.80
C LYS A 71 -3.49 -0.56 13.96
N GLU A 72 -4.37 0.21 14.58
CA GLU A 72 -5.77 -0.18 14.76
C GLU A 72 -6.51 -0.38 13.43
N ASN A 73 -6.33 0.54 12.47
CA ASN A 73 -6.95 0.41 11.15
C ASN A 73 -6.38 -0.78 10.36
N PHE A 74 -5.06 -1.00 10.47
CA PHE A 74 -4.37 -2.10 9.82
C PHE A 74 -4.81 -3.45 10.41
N GLN A 75 -4.94 -3.58 11.74
CA GLN A 75 -5.42 -4.80 12.39
C GLN A 75 -6.89 -5.12 12.06
N LYS A 76 -7.76 -4.09 12.04
CA LYS A 76 -9.15 -4.25 11.56
C LYS A 76 -9.19 -4.72 10.11
N MET A 77 -8.26 -4.25 9.30
CA MET A 77 -8.13 -4.68 7.92
C MET A 77 -7.67 -6.13 7.81
N ASP A 78 -6.61 -6.50 8.51
CA ASP A 78 -6.04 -7.85 8.52
C ASP A 78 -7.07 -8.89 8.95
N SER A 79 -7.91 -8.55 9.94
CA SER A 79 -8.99 -9.43 10.41
C SER A 79 -10.11 -9.70 9.38
N ARG A 80 -10.12 -9.02 8.23
CA ARG A 80 -11.06 -9.24 7.12
C ARG A 80 -10.56 -10.26 6.09
N TYR A 81 -9.31 -10.71 6.22
CA TYR A 81 -8.64 -11.67 5.32
C TYR A 81 -8.22 -12.93 6.09
#